data_AF-A0A4R0J3G6-F1
#
_entry.id   AF-A0A4R0J3G6-F1
#
_cell.length_a   1.000
_cell.length_b   1.000
_cell.length_c   1.000
_cell.angle_alpha   90.00
_cell.angle_beta   90.00
_cell.angle_gamma   90.00
#
_symmetry.space_group_name_H-M   'P 1'
#
loop_
_entity.id
_entity.type
_entity.pdbx_description
1 polymer ?
#
loop_
_entity_poly.entity_id
_entity_poly.type
_entity_poly.pdbx_seq_one_letter_code
_entity_poly.pdbx_strand_id
1 'polypeptide(L)'
;MFEGALILESLRVGVEIADVPLVVRRISRYAVASATPSQAPVWSVLEFGVEDERAELLAETLAETLDQPGWYADFHDAREVFVVFPGRVFRYERGDTAARAEAQEFGRGLGIPEGQLDWTD
;
A
#
# COMPACT_ATOMS: atom_id res chain seq x y z
N MET A 1 -7.31 7.52 13.44
CA MET A 1 -7.32 6.14 12.91
C MET A 1 -6.92 6.23 11.46
N PHE A 2 -5.99 5.39 11.02
CA PHE A 2 -5.62 5.28 9.61
C PHE A 2 -6.52 4.27 8.92
N GLU A 3 -6.80 4.50 7.65
CA GLU A 3 -7.54 3.60 6.77
C GLU A 3 -6.77 3.38 5.48
N GLY A 4 -6.85 2.17 4.93
CA GLY A 4 -6.17 1.83 3.69
C GLY A 4 -6.61 0.50 3.13
N ALA A 5 -5.91 0.06 2.09
CA ALA A 5 -6.20 -1.18 1.39
C ALA A 5 -4.93 -2.01 1.19
N LEU A 6 -5.06 -3.33 1.36
CA LEU A 6 -4.02 -4.29 1.07
C LEU A 6 -4.53 -5.29 0.03
N ILE A 7 -3.83 -5.39 -1.09
CA ILE A 7 -4.02 -6.48 -2.06
C ILE A 7 -3.27 -7.69 -1.51
N LEU A 8 -3.97 -8.77 -1.18
CA LEU A 8 -3.34 -9.93 -0.53
C LEU A 8 -2.28 -10.60 -1.41
N GLU A 9 -2.47 -10.58 -2.74
CA GLU A 9 -1.50 -11.08 -3.71
C GLU A 9 -0.22 -10.22 -3.80
N SER A 10 -0.20 -9.05 -3.16
CA SER A 10 1.00 -8.21 -3.06
C SER A 10 1.97 -8.65 -1.96
N LEU A 11 1.56 -9.57 -1.08
CA LEU A 11 2.40 -10.12 -0.02
C LEU A 11 3.27 -11.27 -0.55
N ARG A 12 4.52 -11.36 -0.06
CA ARG A 12 5.36 -12.52 -0.36
C ARG A 12 4.74 -13.80 0.19
N VAL A 13 4.81 -14.88 -0.58
CA VAL A 13 4.31 -16.19 -0.14
C VAL A 13 5.06 -16.62 1.13
N GLY A 14 4.29 -16.98 2.17
CA GLY A 14 4.81 -17.49 3.44
C GLY A 14 5.04 -16.44 4.52
N VAL A 15 4.76 -15.16 4.26
CA VAL A 15 4.79 -14.12 5.30
C VAL A 15 3.49 -14.12 6.12
N GLU A 16 3.59 -13.63 7.34
CA GLU A 16 2.46 -13.44 8.25
C GLU A 16 2.53 -12.03 8.85
N ILE A 17 1.39 -11.35 8.95
CA ILE A 17 1.23 -10.08 9.65
C ILE A 17 0.40 -10.37 10.90
N ALA A 18 1.07 -10.65 12.02
CA ALA A 18 0.41 -11.08 13.27
C ALA A 18 0.43 -10.02 14.37
N ASP A 19 1.44 -9.14 14.39
CA ASP A 19 1.70 -8.23 15.51
C ASP A 19 1.01 -6.86 15.39
N VAL A 20 0.25 -6.64 14.32
CA VAL A 20 -0.50 -5.40 14.08
C VAL A 20 -2.00 -5.70 14.00
N PRO A 21 -2.79 -5.34 15.04
CA PRO A 21 -4.24 -5.47 14.99
C PRO A 21 -4.84 -4.59 13.91
N LEU A 22 -5.55 -5.20 12.96
CA LEU A 22 -6.29 -4.50 11.92
C LEU A 22 -7.79 -4.66 12.13
N VAL A 23 -8.55 -3.58 11.96
CA VAL A 23 -10.00 -3.66 11.86
C VAL A 23 -10.37 -3.90 10.41
N VAL A 24 -10.87 -5.11 10.10
CA VAL A 24 -11.38 -5.43 8.76
C VAL A 24 -12.61 -4.58 8.46
N ARG A 25 -12.54 -3.75 7.41
CA ARG A 25 -13.64 -2.88 6.94
C ARG A 25 -14.42 -3.53 5.81
N ARG A 26 -13.70 -4.10 4.83
CA ARG A 26 -14.29 -4.79 3.68
C ARG A 26 -13.31 -5.80 3.11
N ILE A 27 -13.84 -6.90 2.59
CA ILE A 27 -13.10 -7.85 1.77
C ILE A 27 -13.77 -7.89 0.40
N SER A 28 -12.98 -7.82 -0.67
CA SER A 28 -13.48 -7.95 -2.03
C SER A 28 -12.53 -8.71 -2.92
N ARG A 29 -13.06 -9.24 -4.03
CA ARG A 29 -12.26 -9.98 -5.01
C ARG A 29 -12.75 -9.69 -6.42
N TYR A 30 -11.87 -9.20 -7.28
CA TYR A 30 -12.23 -8.78 -8.63
C TYR A 30 -11.09 -8.96 -9.62
N ALA A 31 -11.44 -9.10 -10.91
CA ALA A 31 -10.47 -9.09 -11.99
C ALA A 31 -10.02 -7.66 -12.29
N VAL A 32 -8.73 -7.48 -12.53
CA VAL A 32 -8.12 -6.18 -12.80
C VAL A 32 -7.59 -6.13 -14.23
N ALA A 33 -7.96 -5.06 -14.95
CA ALA A 33 -7.49 -4.81 -16.31
C ALA A 33 -6.11 -4.14 -16.35
N SER A 34 -5.72 -3.46 -15.27
CA SER A 34 -4.47 -2.70 -15.15
C SER A 34 -3.29 -3.50 -14.57
N ALA A 35 -3.44 -4.81 -14.40
CA ALA A 35 -2.40 -5.67 -13.85
C ALA A 35 -1.21 -5.75 -14.82
N THR A 36 0.00 -5.58 -14.31
CA THR A 36 1.21 -5.86 -15.08
C THR A 36 1.38 -7.37 -15.26
N PRO A 37 2.25 -7.85 -16.19
CA PRO A 37 2.53 -9.28 -16.33
C PRO A 37 3.08 -9.95 -15.07
N SER A 38 3.64 -9.19 -14.13
CA SER A 38 4.13 -9.69 -12.84
C SER A 38 3.08 -9.66 -11.72
N GLN A 39 1.90 -9.08 -11.96
CA GLN A 39 0.80 -9.02 -11.00
C GLN A 39 -0.27 -10.09 -11.32
N ALA A 40 -0.91 -10.61 -10.28
CA ALA A 40 -2.04 -11.51 -10.47
C ALA A 40 -3.20 -10.76 -11.18
N PRO A 41 -3.93 -11.38 -12.14
CA PRO A 41 -5.02 -10.74 -12.84
C PRO A 41 -6.31 -10.61 -12.01
N VAL A 42 -6.34 -11.24 -10.83
CA VAL A 42 -7.44 -11.17 -9.86
C VAL A 42 -6.84 -10.76 -8.52
N TRP A 43 -7.39 -9.71 -7.92
CA TRP A 43 -6.95 -9.19 -6.63
C TRP A 43 -7.98 -9.47 -5.56
N SER A 44 -7.51 -9.94 -4.41
CA SER A 44 -8.25 -10.03 -3.16
C SER A 44 -7.85 -8.84 -2.30
N VAL A 45 -8.76 -7.89 -2.11
CA VAL A 45 -8.48 -6.63 -1.42
C VAL A 45 -9.11 -6.63 -0.03
N LEU A 46 -8.28 -6.40 0.98
CA LEU A 46 -8.65 -6.12 2.36
C LEU A 46 -8.58 -4.62 2.59
N GLU A 47 -9.73 -3.98 2.77
CA GLU A 47 -9.77 -2.63 3.34
C GLU A 47 -9.75 -2.74 4.87
N PHE A 48 -8.91 -1.95 5.50
CA PHE A 48 -8.67 -2.01 6.93
C PHE A 48 -8.64 -0.62 7.58
N GLY A 49 -8.83 -0.62 8.90
CA GLY A 49 -8.41 0.47 9.76
C GLY A 49 -7.32 0.02 10.74
N VAL A 50 -6.44 0.92 11.14
CA VAL A 50 -5.39 0.68 12.15
C VAL A 50 -5.28 1.89 13.10
N GLU A 51 -4.99 1.61 14.38
CA GLU A 51 -4.78 2.65 15.40
C GLU A 51 -3.56 3.52 15.07
N ASP A 52 -3.61 4.80 15.47
CA ASP A 52 -2.60 5.81 15.10
C ASP A 52 -1.22 5.42 15.64
N GLU A 53 -1.17 4.86 16.85
CA GLU A 53 0.05 4.40 17.52
C GLU A 53 0.67 3.15 16.87
N ARG A 54 -0.07 2.49 15.96
CA ARG A 54 0.37 1.28 15.24
C ARG A 54 0.66 1.54 13.76
N ALA A 55 0.35 2.73 13.25
CA ALA A 55 0.52 3.09 11.85
C ALA A 55 1.97 2.91 11.36
N GLU A 56 2.94 3.36 12.15
CA GLU A 56 4.36 3.25 11.80
C GLU A 56 4.85 1.80 11.81
N LEU A 57 4.45 1.02 12.82
CA LEU A 57 4.75 -0.42 12.88
C LEU A 57 4.14 -1.18 11.69
N LEU A 58 2.92 -0.83 11.29
CA LEU A 58 2.30 -1.39 10.09
C LEU A 58 3.09 -1.05 8.83
N ALA A 59 3.53 0.21 8.68
CA ALA A 59 4.29 0.66 7.52
C ALA A 59 5.59 -0.14 7.37
N GLU A 60 6.33 -0.31 8.46
CA GLU A 60 7.56 -1.10 8.51
C GLU A 60 7.30 -2.57 8.18
N THR A 61 6.28 -3.16 8.82
CA THR A 61 5.88 -4.56 8.57
C THR A 61 5.49 -4.79 7.10
N LEU A 62 4.76 -3.86 6.49
CA LEU A 62 4.39 -3.94 5.08
C LEU A 62 5.62 -3.79 4.18
N ALA A 63 6.51 -2.84 4.46
CA ALA A 63 7.75 -2.70 3.70
C ALA A 63 8.60 -3.98 3.75
N GLU A 64 8.58 -4.68 4.89
CA GLU A 64 9.25 -5.95 5.06
C GLU A 64 8.53 -7.12 4.39
N THR A 65 7.21 -7.09 4.16
CA THR A 65 6.43 -8.28 3.74
C THR A 65 5.92 -8.22 2.29
N LEU A 66 5.79 -7.03 1.70
CA LEU A 66 5.41 -6.87 0.29
C LEU A 66 6.40 -7.56 -0.66
N ASP A 67 5.87 -8.11 -1.74
CA ASP A 67 6.63 -8.78 -2.80
C ASP A 67 7.12 -7.80 -3.87
N GLN A 68 8.09 -8.23 -4.65
CA GLN A 68 8.69 -7.44 -5.73
C GLN A 68 8.55 -8.11 -7.09
N PRO A 69 8.60 -7.33 -8.20
CA PRO A 69 8.46 -5.87 -8.26
C PRO A 69 6.98 -5.45 -8.44
N GLY A 70 6.71 -4.15 -8.33
CA GLY A 70 5.44 -3.59 -8.81
C GLY A 70 4.27 -3.69 -7.83
N TRP A 71 4.54 -3.71 -6.53
CA TRP A 71 3.51 -3.63 -5.49
C TRP A 71 3.76 -2.46 -4.55
N TYR A 72 2.68 -1.91 -4.03
CA TYR A 72 2.69 -0.98 -2.92
C TYR A 72 1.38 -1.15 -2.12
N ALA A 73 1.37 -0.65 -0.90
CA ALA A 73 0.16 -0.42 -0.13
C ALA A 73 0.16 1.03 0.33
N ASP A 74 -1.01 1.65 0.42
CA ASP A 74 -1.17 2.97 1.00
C ASP A 74 -2.25 2.96 2.07
N PHE A 75 -2.08 3.86 3.03
CA PHE A 75 -3.07 4.13 4.06
C PHE A 75 -2.87 5.55 4.59
N HIS A 76 -3.94 6.18 5.03
CA HIS A 76 -3.92 7.58 5.43
C HIS A 76 -4.93 7.86 6.54
N ASP A 77 -4.74 8.98 7.23
CA ASP A 77 -5.78 9.61 8.04
C ASP A 77 -6.14 10.98 7.42
N ALA A 78 -6.74 11.87 8.21
CA ALA A 78 -7.07 13.22 7.76
C ALA A 78 -5.85 14.17 7.64
N ARG A 79 -4.68 13.77 8.14
CA ARG A 79 -3.48 14.61 8.27
C ARG A 79 -2.31 14.12 7.46
N GLU A 80 -2.12 12.81 7.36
CA GLU A 80 -0.93 12.23 6.73
C GLU A 80 -1.24 10.95 5.93
N VAL A 81 -0.33 10.65 5.01
CA VAL A 81 -0.38 9.52 4.09
C VAL A 81 0.88 8.69 4.25
N PHE A 82 0.70 7.37 4.30
CA PHE A 82 1.76 6.38 4.14
C PHE A 82 1.63 5.74 2.77
N VAL A 83 2.75 5.70 2.03
CA VAL A 83 2.90 4.92 0.80
C VAL A 83 4.06 3.95 1.03
N VAL A 84 3.76 2.67 0.99
CA VAL A 84 4.68 1.61 1.37
C VAL A 84 5.00 0.75 0.17
N PHE A 85 6.27 0.74 -0.22
CA PHE A 85 6.84 -0.16 -1.20
C PHE A 85 7.68 -1.24 -0.50
N PRO A 86 8.01 -2.36 -1.16
CA PRO A 86 8.99 -3.31 -0.65
C PRO A 86 10.31 -2.62 -0.26
N GLY A 87 10.67 -2.67 1.02
CA GLY A 87 11.88 -2.09 1.58
C GLY A 87 11.92 -0.56 1.68
N ARG A 88 10.82 0.16 1.39
CA ARG A 88 10.78 1.64 1.43
C ARG A 88 9.41 2.17 1.86
N VAL A 89 9.42 3.01 2.90
CA VAL A 89 8.24 3.75 3.37
C VAL A 89 8.39 5.22 3.00
N PHE A 90 7.33 5.82 2.45
CA PHE A 90 7.15 7.26 2.35
C PHE A 90 6.01 7.66 3.30
N ARG A 91 6.26 8.70 4.10
CA ARG A 91 5.28 9.31 5.01
C ARG A 91 5.29 10.81 4.78
N TYR A 92 4.13 11.39 4.54
CA TYR A 92 4.02 12.82 4.26
C TYR A 92 2.67 13.40 4.68
N GLU A 93 2.63 14.71 4.92
CA GLU A 93 1.39 15.43 5.23
C GLU A 93 0.47 15.46 4.00
N ARG A 94 -0.85 15.33 4.21
CA ARG A 94 -1.84 15.54 3.14
C ARG A 94 -1.68 16.94 2.54
N GLY A 95 -1.69 17.02 1.22
CA GLY A 95 -1.40 18.26 0.49
C GLY A 95 0.09 18.53 0.21
N ASP A 96 1.02 17.73 0.74
CA ASP A 96 2.44 17.82 0.35
C ASP A 96 2.66 17.21 -1.04
N THR A 97 2.48 18.04 -2.06
CA THR A 97 2.62 17.64 -3.46
C THR A 97 4.05 17.20 -3.81
N ALA A 98 5.07 17.73 -3.12
CA ALA A 98 6.47 17.43 -3.43
C ALA A 98 6.86 16.06 -2.89
N ALA A 99 6.50 15.75 -1.64
CA ALA A 99 6.73 14.44 -1.06
C ALA A 99 5.90 13.35 -1.75
N ARG A 100 4.65 13.64 -2.15
CA ARG A 100 3.85 12.73 -2.97
C ARG A 100 4.52 12.43 -4.32
N ALA A 101 5.05 13.44 -4.98
CA ALA A 101 5.74 13.27 -6.27
C ALA A 101 6.99 12.39 -6.14
N GLU A 102 7.74 12.47 -5.03
CA GLU A 102 8.87 11.59 -4.75
C GLU A 102 8.43 10.12 -4.63
N ALA A 103 7.33 9.85 -3.92
CA ALA A 103 6.77 8.51 -3.80
C ALA A 103 6.28 7.97 -5.16
N GLN A 104 5.62 8.81 -5.98
CA GLN A 104 5.20 8.46 -7.34
C GLN A 104 6.40 8.15 -8.25
N GLU A 105 7.48 8.94 -8.17
CA GLU A 105 8.70 8.69 -8.93
C GLU A 105 9.35 7.37 -8.55
N PHE A 106 9.42 7.07 -7.24
CA PHE A 106 9.91 5.78 -6.75
C PHE A 106 9.08 4.61 -7.29
N GLY A 107 7.75 4.69 -7.20
CA GLY A 107 6.84 3.67 -7.72
C GLY A 107 6.97 3.45 -9.23
N ARG A 108 7.13 4.54 -9.99
CA ARG A 108 7.39 4.48 -11.44
C ARG A 108 8.72 3.76 -11.73
N GLY A 109 9.74 4.00 -10.91
CA GLY A 109 11.03 3.29 -10.97
C GLY A 109 10.91 1.78 -10.74
N LEU A 110 9.90 1.34 -9.99
CA LEU A 110 9.56 -0.09 -9.78
C LEU A 110 8.69 -0.69 -10.89
N GLY A 111 8.36 0.09 -11.93
CA GLY A 111 7.53 -0.35 -13.05
C GLY A 111 6.03 -0.38 -12.76
N ILE A 112 5.57 0.31 -11.70
CA ILE A 112 4.14 0.43 -11.40
C ILE A 112 3.50 1.35 -12.46
N PRO A 113 2.37 0.96 -13.09
CA PRO A 113 1.71 1.77 -14.11
C PRO A 113 1.24 3.13 -13.59
N GLU A 114 1.30 4.16 -14.44
CA GLU A 114 0.91 5.53 -14.08
C GLU A 114 -0.51 5.63 -13.54
N GLY A 115 -1.47 4.92 -14.13
CA GLY A 115 -2.87 4.89 -13.66
C GLY A 115 -3.09 4.11 -12.36
N GLN A 116 -2.04 3.50 -11.78
CA GLN A 116 -2.06 3.00 -10.41
C GLN A 116 -1.37 3.99 -9.44
N LEU A 117 -0.69 5.03 -9.95
CA LEU A 117 0.04 6.04 -9.19
C LEU A 117 -0.61 7.43 -9.32
N ASP A 118 -1.79 7.55 -9.93
CA ASP A 118 -2.50 8.80 -10.22
C ASP A 118 -3.21 9.39 -9.00
N TRP A 119 -2.64 9.15 -7.81
CA TRP A 119 -3.14 9.62 -6.53
C TRP A 119 -3.29 11.14 -6.52
N THR A 120 -4.45 11.58 -6.04
CA THR A 120 -4.77 12.98 -5.77
C THR A 120 -5.17 13.12 -4.30
N ASP A 121 -5.14 14.33 -3.75
CA ASP A 121 -5.48 14.57 -2.32
C ASP A 121 -6.96 14.30 -1.99
#